data_AF-A0A1M7RRG5-F1
#
_entry.id   AF-A0A1M7RRG5-F1
#
_cell.length_a   1.000
_cell.length_b   1.000
_cell.length_c   1.000
_cell.angle_alpha   90.00
_cell.angle_beta   90.00
_cell.angle_gamma   90.00
#
_symmetry.space_group_name_H-M   'P 1'
#
loop_
_entity.id
_entity.type
_entity.pdbx_description
1 polymer ?
#
loop_
_entity_poly.entity_id
_entity_poly.type
_entity_poly.pdbx_seq_one_letter_code
_entity_poly.pdbx_strand_id
1 'polypeptide(L)'
;MIYQNSFFKKELRQAYTENKISTNRKIAFALFLGLISFALYFVFQTLQESVLSDVVPEIMQPSYFSTLYIYIHLAYFLSAGYYIIYYDTLFFSEIRKNSWYLMIHMGYNPARMFFSKLLALGYTALFVYTLGFAAIILLTALLKFPFIFAYLPSLYLVGFTDLVLLTILSMVFSLYARTIINARYWIGVSAFLILLLKIVLGHYDVISNRIEMQNIFNLFDMNTSLYFPLWIAMVIICGLVCLLRAGNLARYYNLSEDLSLLPPDASLILMNSKTEKKAFVAVGGKQIVERKLIHKVVTALLAAFIGIALAINVFIIVINASSTGQEVSIRGVIPFIFQSNTMEPEIMVNDLTYFQKIDLQYPVELEQIILFKDNNVLYVERVAEIHGDRLVVDIDNYPPMSQIGAMRKTILRENIHGVYSGRNRWLGALILFANTIMGRILFLLIPAILLFYHEQIVKLLKR
;
A
#
# COMPACT_ATOMS: atom_id res chain seq x y z
N MET A 1 39.43 2.24 -29.97
CA MET A 1 37.99 1.99 -30.24
C MET A 1 37.49 0.76 -29.45
N ILE A 2 37.52 0.81 -28.10
CA ILE A 2 37.27 -0.35 -27.20
C ILE A 2 35.99 -0.21 -26.35
N TYR A 3 35.33 0.96 -26.36
CA TYR A 3 34.23 1.22 -25.43
C TYR A 3 32.82 0.80 -25.92
N GLN A 4 32.59 0.63 -27.24
CA GLN A 4 31.23 0.47 -27.80
C GLN A 4 30.48 -0.78 -27.31
N ASN A 5 31.17 -1.88 -26.99
CA ASN A 5 30.54 -3.13 -26.54
C ASN A 5 30.22 -3.17 -25.02
N SER A 6 30.50 -2.10 -24.27
CA SER A 6 30.40 -2.11 -22.81
C SER A 6 29.16 -1.41 -22.23
N PHE A 7 28.43 -0.59 -23.01
CA PHE A 7 27.34 0.25 -22.47
C PHE A 7 26.17 -0.60 -21.94
N PHE A 8 25.65 -1.54 -22.73
CA PHE A 8 24.56 -2.42 -22.27
C PHE A 8 24.97 -3.27 -21.05
N LYS A 9 26.21 -3.76 -21.02
CA LYS A 9 26.74 -4.53 -19.88
C LYS A 9 26.87 -3.67 -18.63
N LYS A 10 27.15 -2.37 -18.78
CA LYS A 10 27.15 -1.38 -17.69
C LYS A 10 25.73 -1.14 -17.17
N GLU A 11 24.77 -0.89 -18.06
CA GLU A 11 23.34 -0.71 -17.71
C GLU A 11 22.77 -1.94 -16.99
N LEU A 12 23.05 -3.15 -17.51
CA LEU A 12 22.57 -4.41 -16.92
C LEU A 12 23.09 -4.64 -15.50
N ARG A 13 24.36 -4.28 -15.28
CA ARG A 13 25.02 -4.35 -13.96
C ARG A 13 24.60 -3.22 -13.02
N GLN A 14 23.89 -2.21 -13.53
CA GLN A 14 23.58 -0.97 -12.80
C GLN A 14 24.83 -0.43 -12.06
N ALA A 15 25.98 -0.55 -12.72
CA ALA A 15 27.27 -0.28 -12.12
C ALA A 15 27.66 1.19 -12.36
N TYR A 16 27.18 2.05 -11.48
CA TYR A 16 27.61 3.44 -11.39
C TYR A 16 28.67 3.57 -10.29
N THR A 17 29.59 4.53 -10.44
CA THR A 17 30.89 4.66 -9.77
C THR A 17 30.92 4.53 -8.24
N GLU A 18 29.77 4.56 -7.55
CA GLU A 18 29.67 4.42 -6.09
C GLU A 18 28.78 3.25 -5.62
N ASN A 19 27.94 2.65 -6.48
CA ASN A 19 26.99 1.60 -6.07
C ASN A 19 26.85 0.54 -7.16
N LYS A 20 27.44 -0.64 -6.94
CA LYS A 20 27.25 -1.83 -7.78
C LYS A 20 26.13 -2.69 -7.18
N ILE A 21 24.97 -2.71 -7.82
CA ILE A 21 23.90 -3.64 -7.43
C ILE A 21 24.27 -5.02 -7.97
N SER A 22 24.85 -5.85 -7.11
CA SER A 22 25.22 -7.22 -7.49
C SER A 22 24.00 -8.04 -7.87
N THR A 23 24.17 -9.01 -8.77
CA THR A 23 23.12 -9.98 -9.11
C THR A 23 22.57 -10.68 -7.86
N ASN A 24 23.42 -10.95 -6.87
CA ASN A 24 23.03 -11.54 -5.59
C ASN A 24 22.05 -10.64 -4.82
N ARG A 25 22.23 -9.31 -4.86
CA ARG A 25 21.26 -8.38 -4.24
C ARG A 25 19.91 -8.41 -4.96
N LYS A 26 19.90 -8.53 -6.29
CA LYS A 26 18.67 -8.67 -7.08
C LYS A 26 17.93 -9.97 -6.74
N ILE A 27 18.66 -11.08 -6.62
CA ILE A 27 18.13 -12.38 -6.19
C ILE A 27 17.59 -12.30 -4.77
N ALA A 28 18.36 -11.74 -3.83
CA ALA A 28 17.93 -11.58 -2.45
C ALA A 28 16.66 -10.71 -2.34
N PHE A 29 16.58 -9.63 -3.11
CA PHE A 29 15.38 -8.78 -3.16
C PHE A 29 14.17 -9.52 -3.74
N ALA A 30 14.34 -10.32 -4.80
CA ALA A 30 13.29 -11.16 -5.36
C ALA A 30 12.78 -12.22 -4.38
N LEU A 31 13.68 -12.91 -3.68
CA LEU A 31 13.31 -13.88 -2.66
C LEU A 31 12.64 -13.20 -1.46
N PHE A 32 13.13 -12.04 -1.06
CA PHE A 32 12.51 -11.22 -0.02
C PHE A 32 11.08 -10.81 -0.40
N LEU A 33 10.82 -10.43 -1.65
CA LEU A 33 9.48 -10.15 -2.16
C LEU A 33 8.53 -11.35 -2.02
N GLY A 34 9.00 -12.56 -2.36
CA GLY A 34 8.22 -13.78 -2.16
C GLY A 34 7.93 -14.04 -0.68
N LEU A 35 8.95 -13.96 0.18
CA LEU A 35 8.85 -14.20 1.62
C LEU A 35 7.95 -13.19 2.33
N ILE A 36 8.07 -11.89 2.02
CA ILE A 36 7.26 -10.86 2.66
C ILE A 36 5.79 -10.97 2.24
N SER A 37 5.52 -11.35 0.98
CA SER A 37 4.16 -11.62 0.50
C SER A 37 3.55 -12.82 1.22
N PHE A 38 4.34 -13.88 1.41
CA PHE A 38 3.93 -15.07 2.14
C PHE A 38 3.67 -14.79 3.63
N ALA A 39 4.52 -13.99 4.27
CA ALA A 39 4.32 -13.55 5.65
C ALA A 39 3.05 -12.68 5.79
N LEU A 40 2.82 -11.76 4.84
CA LEU A 40 1.64 -10.90 4.82
C LEU A 40 0.35 -11.71 4.66
N TYR A 41 0.38 -12.79 3.87
CA TYR A 41 -0.75 -13.72 3.77
C TYR A 41 -1.15 -14.27 5.14
N PHE A 42 -0.19 -14.78 5.93
CA PHE A 42 -0.50 -15.25 7.29
C PHE A 42 -1.01 -14.17 8.21
N VAL A 43 -0.49 -12.94 8.08
CA VAL A 43 -1.03 -11.80 8.82
C VAL A 43 -2.51 -11.59 8.47
N PHE A 44 -2.88 -11.62 7.19
CA PHE A 44 -4.28 -11.50 6.81
C PHE A 44 -5.15 -12.66 7.29
N GLN A 45 -4.63 -13.89 7.30
CA GLN A 45 -5.37 -15.06 7.82
C GLN A 45 -5.77 -14.91 9.30
N THR A 46 -5.02 -14.13 10.09
CA THR A 46 -5.44 -13.82 11.48
C THR A 46 -6.68 -12.92 11.57
N LEU A 47 -7.11 -12.33 10.46
CA LEU A 47 -8.26 -11.42 10.35
C LEU A 47 -9.44 -12.04 9.58
N GLN A 48 -9.45 -13.36 9.42
CA GLN A 48 -10.50 -14.06 8.67
C GLN A 48 -11.89 -13.87 9.29
N GLU A 49 -12.00 -13.74 10.61
CA GLU A 49 -13.25 -13.46 11.32
C GLU A 49 -13.48 -11.95 11.50
N SER A 50 -13.31 -11.16 10.43
CA SER A 50 -13.49 -9.70 10.49
C SER A 50 -14.14 -9.19 9.22
N VAL A 51 -14.49 -7.89 9.17
CA VAL A 51 -15.06 -7.25 7.97
C VAL A 51 -14.25 -7.46 6.69
N LEU A 52 -12.94 -7.78 6.80
CA LEU A 52 -12.11 -8.07 5.64
C LEU A 52 -12.55 -9.33 4.88
N SER A 53 -13.16 -10.32 5.53
CA SER A 53 -13.69 -11.51 4.83
C SER A 53 -14.81 -11.16 3.86
N ASP A 54 -15.60 -10.14 4.19
CA ASP A 54 -16.76 -9.73 3.40
C ASP A 54 -16.36 -8.75 2.29
N VAL A 55 -15.43 -7.83 2.60
CA VAL A 55 -15.06 -6.75 1.68
C VAL A 55 -13.97 -7.18 0.69
N VAL A 56 -13.02 -8.00 1.12
CA VAL A 56 -11.88 -8.45 0.29
C VAL A 56 -11.69 -9.97 0.40
N PRO A 57 -12.72 -10.76 0.02
CA PRO A 57 -12.68 -12.22 0.14
C PRO A 57 -11.52 -12.85 -0.63
N GLU A 58 -11.06 -12.23 -1.71
CA GLU A 58 -9.97 -12.70 -2.56
C GLU A 58 -8.64 -12.88 -1.81
N ILE A 59 -8.37 -12.10 -0.77
CA ILE A 59 -7.15 -12.20 0.04
C ILE A 59 -7.29 -13.24 1.16
N MET A 60 -8.52 -13.53 1.59
CA MET A 60 -8.80 -14.37 2.75
C MET A 60 -8.92 -15.86 2.43
N GLN A 61 -9.09 -16.23 1.17
CA GLN A 61 -9.25 -17.64 0.80
C GLN A 61 -7.94 -18.46 0.98
N PRO A 62 -8.02 -19.71 1.46
CA PRO A 62 -6.88 -20.63 1.51
C PRO A 62 -6.54 -21.17 0.11
N SER A 63 -5.87 -20.35 -0.70
CA SER A 63 -5.60 -20.66 -2.10
C SER A 63 -4.32 -20.02 -2.64
N TYR A 64 -3.80 -20.57 -3.75
CA TYR A 64 -2.73 -19.91 -4.52
C TYR A 64 -3.17 -18.57 -5.08
N PHE A 65 -4.47 -18.38 -5.36
CA PHE A 65 -4.96 -17.11 -5.86
C PHE A 65 -4.68 -15.98 -4.86
N SER A 66 -5.00 -16.19 -3.60
CA SER A 66 -4.82 -15.20 -2.53
C SER A 66 -3.35 -14.86 -2.27
N THR A 67 -2.46 -15.85 -2.21
CA THR A 67 -1.02 -15.61 -2.01
C THR A 67 -0.39 -14.86 -3.19
N LEU A 68 -0.79 -15.20 -4.42
CA LEU A 68 -0.31 -14.54 -5.63
C LEU A 68 -0.90 -13.14 -5.80
N TYR A 69 -2.18 -12.96 -5.47
CA TYR A 69 -2.84 -11.66 -5.48
C TYR A 69 -2.14 -10.68 -4.53
N ILE A 70 -1.76 -11.13 -3.33
CA ILE A 70 -0.94 -10.34 -2.41
C ILE A 70 0.42 -10.02 -3.04
N TYR A 71 1.07 -11.02 -3.63
CA TYR A 71 2.40 -10.86 -4.23
C TYR A 71 2.42 -9.81 -5.34
N ILE A 72 1.46 -9.82 -6.27
CA ILE A 72 1.47 -8.87 -7.39
C ILE A 72 1.34 -7.42 -6.92
N HIS A 73 0.49 -7.16 -5.93
CA HIS A 73 0.32 -5.82 -5.35
C HIS A 73 1.54 -5.41 -4.52
N LEU A 74 2.08 -6.32 -3.72
CA LEU A 74 3.25 -6.03 -2.88
C LEU A 74 4.52 -5.79 -3.72
N ALA A 75 4.72 -6.60 -4.77
CA ALA A 75 5.81 -6.43 -5.73
C ALA A 75 5.72 -5.08 -6.44
N TYR A 76 4.51 -4.64 -6.78
CA TYR A 76 4.27 -3.31 -7.34
C TYR A 76 4.69 -2.19 -6.38
N PHE A 77 4.20 -2.20 -5.12
CA PHE A 77 4.52 -1.16 -4.13
C PHE A 77 6.01 -1.11 -3.77
N LEU A 78 6.63 -2.27 -3.55
CA LEU A 78 8.06 -2.34 -3.22
C LEU A 78 8.94 -1.97 -4.40
N SER A 79 8.52 -2.25 -5.65
CA SER A 79 9.22 -1.78 -6.84
C SER A 79 9.13 -0.26 -7.00
N ALA A 80 7.98 0.35 -6.70
CA ALA A 80 7.83 1.80 -6.66
C ALA A 80 8.75 2.43 -5.60
N GLY A 81 8.80 1.86 -4.40
CA GLY A 81 9.74 2.28 -3.35
C GLY A 81 11.20 2.14 -3.78
N TYR A 82 11.56 1.04 -4.44
CA TYR A 82 12.91 0.81 -4.99
C TYR A 82 13.27 1.87 -6.04
N TYR A 83 12.35 2.21 -6.95
CA TYR A 83 12.55 3.26 -7.95
C TYR A 83 12.71 4.65 -7.35
N ILE A 84 11.99 4.96 -6.27
CA ILE A 84 12.13 6.22 -5.53
C ILE A 84 13.53 6.31 -4.89
N ILE A 85 13.97 5.25 -4.20
CA ILE A 85 15.26 5.23 -3.49
C ILE A 85 16.44 5.28 -4.48
N TYR A 86 16.38 4.48 -5.55
CA TYR A 86 17.47 4.34 -6.51
C TYR A 86 17.26 5.16 -7.80
N TYR A 87 16.43 6.22 -7.74
CA TYR A 87 16.11 7.05 -8.90
C TYR A 87 17.37 7.52 -9.66
N ASP A 88 18.37 7.99 -8.90
CA ASP A 88 19.58 8.59 -9.45
C ASP A 88 20.47 7.62 -10.24
N THR A 89 20.33 6.32 -10.02
CA THR A 89 21.11 5.31 -10.75
C THR A 89 20.29 4.62 -11.84
N LEU A 90 18.98 4.55 -11.69
CA LEU A 90 18.12 3.83 -12.61
C LEU A 90 17.72 4.67 -13.82
N PHE A 91 17.26 5.91 -13.64
CA PHE A 91 16.62 6.68 -14.72
C PHE A 91 17.56 7.69 -15.39
N PHE A 92 17.03 8.65 -16.17
CA PHE A 92 17.82 9.57 -17.00
C PHE A 92 18.55 10.70 -16.23
N SER A 93 18.94 10.46 -14.97
CA SER A 93 19.78 11.37 -14.19
C SER A 93 21.11 11.70 -14.89
N GLU A 94 21.64 10.76 -15.67
CA GLU A 94 22.87 10.88 -16.46
C GLU A 94 22.77 11.94 -17.57
N ILE A 95 21.58 12.17 -18.13
CA ILE A 95 21.36 13.22 -19.12
C ILE A 95 21.56 14.58 -18.44
N ARG A 96 21.07 14.74 -17.21
CA ARG A 96 21.28 15.95 -16.40
C ARG A 96 22.74 16.12 -15.99
N LYS A 97 23.45 15.02 -15.70
CA LYS A 97 24.88 15.02 -15.36
C LYS A 97 25.81 15.13 -16.59
N ASN A 98 25.26 15.35 -17.79
CA ASN A 98 26.00 15.45 -19.07
C ASN A 98 26.81 14.21 -19.48
N SER A 99 26.61 13.06 -18.82
CA SER A 99 27.30 11.82 -19.17
C SER A 99 26.94 11.37 -20.60
N TRP A 100 25.67 11.54 -20.98
CA TRP A 100 25.19 11.18 -22.32
C TRP A 100 25.71 12.13 -23.40
N TYR A 101 25.84 13.42 -23.09
CA TYR A 101 26.40 14.41 -24.01
C TYR A 101 27.83 14.02 -24.44
N LEU A 102 28.69 13.68 -23.47
CA LEU A 102 30.05 13.21 -23.74
C LEU A 102 30.05 11.93 -24.59
N MET A 103 29.16 10.98 -24.29
CA MET A 103 29.04 9.73 -25.06
C MET A 103 28.61 9.98 -26.51
N ILE A 104 27.66 10.88 -26.75
CA ILE A 104 27.21 11.22 -28.10
C ILE A 104 28.37 11.84 -28.90
N HIS A 105 29.15 12.74 -28.30
CA HIS A 105 30.33 13.32 -28.94
C HIS A 105 31.47 12.31 -29.17
N MET A 106 31.53 11.23 -28.38
CA MET A 106 32.41 10.08 -28.64
C MET A 106 31.86 9.11 -29.72
N GLY A 107 30.77 9.46 -30.41
CA GLY A 107 30.21 8.70 -31.52
C GLY A 107 29.13 7.68 -31.15
N TYR A 108 28.56 7.73 -29.94
CA TYR A 108 27.44 6.87 -29.57
C TYR A 108 26.11 7.35 -30.14
N ASN A 109 25.28 6.42 -30.62
CA ASN A 109 23.94 6.74 -31.09
C ASN A 109 22.95 6.86 -29.91
N PRO A 110 22.28 8.01 -29.72
CA PRO A 110 21.32 8.23 -28.64
C PRO A 110 20.18 7.19 -28.60
N ALA A 111 19.68 6.76 -29.76
CA ALA A 111 18.60 5.79 -29.83
C ALA A 111 19.04 4.42 -29.28
N ARG A 112 20.26 3.97 -29.62
CA ARG A 112 20.80 2.71 -29.09
C ARG A 112 21.03 2.78 -27.58
N MET A 113 21.50 3.93 -27.06
CA MET A 113 21.67 4.14 -25.62
C MET A 113 20.31 4.09 -24.89
N PHE A 114 19.28 4.73 -25.46
CA PHE A 114 17.92 4.66 -24.95
C PHE A 114 17.39 3.21 -24.88
N PHE A 115 17.41 2.48 -25.99
CA PHE A 115 16.93 1.09 -26.01
C PHE A 115 17.74 0.19 -25.07
N SER A 116 19.05 0.39 -25.00
CA SER A 116 19.92 -0.34 -24.09
C SER A 116 19.50 -0.16 -22.63
N LYS A 117 19.19 1.08 -22.24
CA LYS A 117 18.74 1.40 -20.88
C LYS A 117 17.33 0.88 -20.59
N LEU A 118 16.40 1.04 -21.54
CA LEU A 118 15.04 0.51 -21.44
C LEU A 118 15.05 -1.01 -21.26
N LEU A 119 15.82 -1.73 -22.09
CA LEU A 119 15.94 -3.18 -22.03
C LEU A 119 16.63 -3.65 -20.74
N ALA A 120 17.67 -2.96 -20.29
CA ALA A 120 18.36 -3.33 -19.05
C ALA A 120 17.46 -3.18 -17.80
N LEU A 121 16.67 -2.11 -17.75
CA LEU A 121 15.70 -1.89 -16.68
C LEU A 121 14.53 -2.86 -16.77
N GLY A 122 13.94 -3.03 -17.96
CA GLY A 122 12.86 -3.99 -18.19
C GLY A 122 13.27 -5.42 -17.86
N TYR A 123 14.47 -5.84 -18.27
CA TYR A 123 15.01 -7.16 -17.92
C TYR A 123 15.24 -7.31 -16.41
N THR A 124 15.78 -6.28 -15.74
CA THR A 124 15.99 -6.34 -14.30
C THR A 124 14.67 -6.45 -13.53
N ALA A 125 13.67 -5.64 -13.92
CA ALA A 125 12.33 -5.69 -13.33
C ALA A 125 11.66 -7.05 -13.56
N LEU A 126 11.70 -7.55 -14.80
CA LEU A 126 11.20 -8.88 -15.17
C LEU A 126 11.89 -9.96 -14.34
N PHE A 127 13.22 -10.00 -14.31
CA PHE A 127 13.98 -11.02 -13.59
C PHE A 127 13.63 -11.07 -12.10
N VAL A 128 13.59 -9.91 -11.43
CA VAL A 128 13.23 -9.82 -10.00
C VAL A 128 11.79 -10.27 -9.78
N TYR A 129 10.86 -9.81 -10.61
CA TYR A 129 9.45 -10.15 -10.50
C TYR A 129 9.18 -11.63 -10.78
N THR A 130 9.76 -12.23 -11.81
CA THR A 130 9.59 -13.65 -12.13
C THR A 130 10.16 -14.53 -11.03
N LEU A 131 11.35 -14.20 -10.52
CA LEU A 131 11.99 -14.98 -9.47
C LEU A 131 11.20 -14.91 -8.15
N GLY A 132 10.68 -13.75 -7.78
CA GLY A 132 9.79 -13.61 -6.62
C GLY A 132 8.46 -14.34 -6.81
N PHE A 133 7.89 -14.31 -8.02
CA PHE A 133 6.64 -15.01 -8.36
C PHE A 133 6.82 -16.53 -8.26
N ALA A 134 7.94 -17.05 -8.75
CA ALA A 134 8.29 -18.46 -8.58
C ALA A 134 8.50 -18.82 -7.10
N ALA A 135 9.15 -17.95 -6.32
CA ALA A 135 9.36 -18.16 -4.89
C ALA A 135 8.04 -18.25 -4.11
N ILE A 136 7.07 -17.37 -4.38
CA ILE A 136 5.76 -17.43 -3.69
C ILE A 136 4.96 -18.67 -4.08
N ILE A 137 5.03 -19.13 -5.34
CA ILE A 137 4.42 -20.42 -5.75
C ILE A 137 5.02 -21.57 -4.94
N LEU A 138 6.36 -21.61 -4.84
CA LEU A 138 7.05 -22.66 -4.10
C LEU A 138 6.70 -22.64 -2.60
N LEU A 139 6.66 -21.45 -1.99
CA LEU A 139 6.26 -21.30 -0.59
C LEU A 139 4.81 -21.72 -0.37
N THR A 140 3.90 -21.34 -1.29
CA THR A 140 2.49 -21.71 -1.21
C THR A 140 2.28 -23.22 -1.39
N ALA A 141 3.14 -23.90 -2.17
CA ALA A 141 3.09 -25.35 -2.30
C ALA A 141 3.33 -26.09 -0.98
N LEU A 142 4.07 -25.49 -0.04
CA LEU A 142 4.27 -26.05 1.30
C LEU A 142 2.97 -26.09 2.12
N LEU A 143 1.98 -25.25 1.78
CA LEU A 143 0.68 -25.18 2.45
C LEU A 143 -0.31 -26.24 1.97
N LYS A 144 0.05 -27.04 0.96
CA LYS A 144 -0.80 -28.10 0.38
C LYS A 144 -2.16 -27.59 -0.15
N PHE A 145 -2.24 -26.34 -0.57
CA PHE A 145 -3.43 -25.80 -1.24
C PHE A 145 -3.67 -26.47 -2.61
N PRO A 146 -4.92 -26.51 -3.10
CA PRO A 146 -5.21 -27.03 -4.43
C PRO A 146 -4.54 -26.14 -5.49
N PHE A 147 -3.68 -26.75 -6.30
CA PHE A 147 -2.97 -26.05 -7.36
C PHE A 147 -3.85 -25.96 -8.61
N ILE A 148 -4.17 -24.74 -9.03
CA ILE A 148 -4.93 -24.48 -10.26
C ILE A 148 -4.06 -23.65 -11.19
N PHE A 149 -3.72 -24.24 -12.34
CA PHE A 149 -2.81 -23.61 -13.29
C PHE A 149 -3.46 -22.46 -14.08
N ALA A 150 -4.78 -22.50 -14.28
CA ALA A 150 -5.48 -21.63 -15.23
C ALA A 150 -5.32 -20.13 -14.95
N TYR A 151 -5.33 -19.69 -13.69
CA TYR A 151 -5.20 -18.26 -13.35
C TYR A 151 -3.75 -17.78 -13.19
N LEU A 152 -2.75 -18.66 -13.16
CA LEU A 152 -1.35 -18.28 -12.97
C LEU A 152 -0.85 -17.32 -14.07
N PRO A 153 -1.06 -17.60 -15.37
CA PRO A 153 -0.61 -16.70 -16.43
C PRO A 153 -1.26 -15.33 -16.36
N SER A 154 -2.56 -15.28 -16.07
CA SER A 154 -3.33 -14.03 -15.97
C SER A 154 -2.82 -13.17 -14.83
N LEU A 155 -2.67 -13.72 -13.62
CA LEU A 155 -2.13 -13.00 -12.47
C LEU A 155 -0.69 -12.54 -12.70
N TYR A 156 0.15 -13.41 -13.28
CA TYR A 156 1.52 -13.05 -13.63
C TYR A 156 1.56 -11.85 -14.57
N LEU A 157 0.72 -11.87 -15.62
CA LEU A 157 0.64 -10.81 -16.62
C LEU A 157 0.17 -9.49 -16.01
N VAL A 158 -0.86 -9.50 -15.16
CA VAL A 158 -1.34 -8.30 -14.47
C VAL A 158 -0.21 -7.60 -13.72
N GLY A 159 0.47 -8.29 -12.80
CA GLY A 159 1.56 -7.65 -12.04
C GLY A 159 2.74 -7.23 -12.92
N PHE A 160 3.05 -7.99 -13.97
CA PHE A 160 4.09 -7.61 -14.93
C PHE A 160 3.73 -6.33 -15.69
N THR A 161 2.49 -6.19 -16.17
CA THR A 161 2.04 -4.99 -16.90
C THR A 161 2.09 -3.74 -16.04
N ASP A 162 1.79 -3.84 -14.75
CA ASP A 162 1.91 -2.71 -13.82
C ASP A 162 3.35 -2.25 -13.64
N LEU A 163 4.28 -3.21 -13.50
CA LEU A 163 5.71 -2.90 -13.38
C LEU A 163 6.25 -2.27 -14.67
N VAL A 164 5.81 -2.73 -15.84
CA VAL A 164 6.17 -2.12 -17.13
C VAL A 164 5.65 -0.69 -17.21
N LEU A 165 4.37 -0.45 -16.87
CA LEU A 165 3.78 0.89 -16.91
C LEU A 165 4.48 1.84 -15.94
N LEU A 166 4.73 1.38 -14.71
CA LEU A 166 5.46 2.14 -13.70
C LEU A 166 6.87 2.50 -14.18
N THR A 167 7.58 1.55 -14.80
CA THR A 167 8.94 1.77 -15.32
C THR A 167 8.96 2.81 -16.43
N ILE A 168 8.04 2.70 -17.39
CA ILE A 168 7.98 3.61 -18.54
C ILE A 168 7.54 5.01 -18.12
N LEU A 169 6.53 5.14 -17.24
CA LEU A 169 6.14 6.45 -16.70
C LEU A 169 7.26 7.09 -15.89
N SER A 170 7.95 6.31 -15.05
CA SER A 170 9.11 6.79 -14.28
C SER A 170 10.22 7.30 -15.20
N MET A 171 10.49 6.61 -16.32
CA MET A 171 11.41 7.09 -17.35
C MET A 171 10.96 8.40 -17.98
N VAL A 172 9.68 8.52 -18.37
CA VAL A 172 9.14 9.76 -18.95
C VAL A 172 9.33 10.91 -17.98
N PHE A 173 8.80 10.79 -16.75
CA PHE A 173 8.86 11.87 -15.77
C PHE A 173 10.30 12.25 -15.40
N SER A 174 11.25 11.31 -15.44
CA SER A 174 12.65 11.61 -15.23
C SER A 174 13.24 12.61 -16.24
N LEU A 175 12.67 12.72 -17.45
CA LEU A 175 13.07 13.70 -18.48
C LEU A 175 12.46 15.09 -18.29
N TYR A 176 11.41 15.21 -17.46
CA TYR A 176 10.73 16.48 -17.17
C TYR A 176 11.11 17.05 -15.80
N ALA A 177 11.59 16.20 -14.89
CA ALA A 177 11.95 16.61 -13.55
C ALA A 177 13.22 17.47 -13.54
N ARG A 178 13.10 18.70 -13.01
CA ARG A 178 14.24 19.61 -12.83
C ARG A 178 15.17 19.14 -11.71
N THR A 179 14.60 18.70 -10.59
CA THR A 179 15.32 18.22 -9.40
C THR A 179 15.08 16.73 -9.15
N ILE A 180 16.03 16.05 -8.49
CA ILE A 180 15.92 14.66 -8.03
C ILE A 180 14.66 14.44 -7.19
N ILE A 181 14.41 15.35 -6.26
CA ILE A 181 13.29 15.28 -5.31
C ILE A 181 11.95 15.30 -6.07
N ASN A 182 11.75 16.25 -6.97
CA ASN A 182 10.55 16.29 -7.82
C ASN A 182 10.38 15.01 -8.64
N ALA A 183 11.46 14.41 -9.13
CA ALA A 183 11.39 13.16 -9.89
C ALA A 183 10.89 11.99 -9.02
N ARG A 184 11.37 11.90 -7.77
CA ARG A 184 10.90 10.91 -6.80
C ARG A 184 9.41 11.08 -6.48
N TYR A 185 8.94 12.32 -6.34
CA TYR A 185 7.51 12.60 -6.18
C TYR A 185 6.69 12.19 -7.41
N TRP A 186 7.18 12.46 -8.62
CA TRP A 186 6.51 12.03 -9.84
C TRP A 186 6.39 10.51 -9.95
N ILE A 187 7.38 9.74 -9.48
CA ILE A 187 7.28 8.27 -9.40
C ILE A 187 6.15 7.85 -8.45
N GLY A 188 6.08 8.46 -7.25
CA GLY A 188 5.01 8.19 -6.29
C GLY A 188 3.62 8.53 -6.83
N VAL A 189 3.47 9.69 -7.47
CA VAL A 189 2.22 10.11 -8.13
C VAL A 189 1.84 9.17 -9.26
N SER A 190 2.82 8.73 -10.06
CA SER A 190 2.59 7.73 -11.13
C SER A 190 2.09 6.42 -10.55
N ALA A 191 2.68 5.97 -9.44
CA ALA A 191 2.26 4.74 -8.80
C ALA A 191 0.81 4.83 -8.30
N PHE A 192 0.45 5.94 -7.66
CA PHE A 192 -0.93 6.18 -7.23
C PHE A 192 -1.91 6.26 -8.42
N LEU A 193 -1.53 6.95 -9.50
CA LEU A 193 -2.39 7.14 -10.67
C LEU A 193 -2.68 5.82 -11.39
N ILE A 194 -1.72 4.90 -11.47
CA ILE A 194 -1.95 3.56 -12.04
C ILE A 194 -3.03 2.81 -11.25
N LEU A 195 -2.98 2.85 -9.91
CA LEU A 195 -3.99 2.20 -9.06
C LEU A 195 -5.37 2.83 -9.26
N LEU A 196 -5.45 4.16 -9.28
CA LEU A 196 -6.69 4.87 -9.51
C LEU A 196 -7.28 4.53 -10.89
N LEU A 197 -6.43 4.45 -11.92
CA LEU A 197 -6.83 4.09 -13.27
C LEU A 197 -7.42 2.67 -13.35
N LYS A 198 -6.87 1.71 -12.60
CA LYS A 198 -7.43 0.35 -12.52
C LYS A 198 -8.83 0.31 -11.93
N ILE A 199 -9.05 1.09 -10.88
CA ILE A 199 -10.36 1.18 -10.21
C ILE A 199 -11.37 1.85 -11.14
N VAL A 200 -11.02 2.99 -11.72
CA VAL A 200 -11.91 3.76 -12.60
C VAL A 200 -12.28 3.00 -13.88
N LEU A 201 -11.37 2.18 -14.42
CA LEU A 201 -11.60 1.39 -15.63
C LEU A 201 -12.12 -0.04 -15.36
N GLY A 202 -12.58 -0.33 -14.14
CA GLY A 202 -13.19 -1.63 -13.78
C GLY A 202 -12.23 -2.81 -13.79
N HIS A 203 -10.91 -2.58 -13.88
CA HIS A 203 -9.93 -3.67 -13.93
C HIS A 203 -9.79 -4.37 -12.57
N TYR A 204 -10.08 -3.66 -11.48
CA TYR A 204 -10.02 -4.24 -10.13
C TYR A 204 -10.99 -5.43 -9.99
N ASP A 205 -12.21 -5.32 -10.51
CA ASP A 205 -13.24 -6.35 -10.42
C ASP A 205 -12.85 -7.64 -11.15
N VAL A 206 -12.18 -7.48 -12.30
CA VAL A 206 -11.61 -8.63 -13.03
C VAL A 206 -10.48 -9.28 -12.25
N ILE A 207 -9.65 -8.49 -11.55
CA ILE A 207 -8.50 -8.99 -10.77
C ILE A 207 -8.89 -9.65 -9.46
N SER A 208 -9.96 -9.21 -8.80
CA SER A 208 -10.47 -9.84 -7.59
C SER A 208 -11.23 -11.14 -7.89
N ASN A 209 -11.78 -11.30 -9.10
CA ASN A 209 -12.53 -12.50 -9.47
C ASN A 209 -11.63 -13.67 -9.92
N ARG A 210 -11.54 -14.68 -9.05
CA ARG A 210 -10.79 -15.93 -9.30
C ARG A 210 -11.24 -16.69 -10.56
N ILE A 211 -12.54 -16.65 -10.89
CA ILE A 211 -13.09 -17.40 -12.03
C ILE A 211 -12.71 -16.70 -13.33
N GLU A 212 -12.90 -15.37 -13.38
CA GLU A 212 -12.54 -14.58 -14.56
C GLU A 212 -11.05 -14.68 -14.88
N MET A 213 -10.21 -14.73 -13.85
CA MET A 213 -8.76 -14.86 -14.02
C MET A 213 -8.31 -16.19 -14.62
N GLN A 214 -9.14 -17.23 -14.67
CA GLN A 214 -8.78 -18.50 -15.32
C GLN A 214 -8.66 -18.37 -16.84
N ASN A 215 -9.30 -17.37 -17.43
CA ASN A 215 -9.21 -17.09 -18.86
C ASN A 215 -8.42 -15.80 -19.09
N ILE A 216 -7.21 -15.93 -19.63
CA ILE A 216 -6.33 -14.78 -19.92
C ILE A 216 -6.96 -13.76 -20.88
N PHE A 217 -7.86 -14.21 -21.77
CA PHE A 217 -8.51 -13.33 -22.73
C PHE A 217 -9.46 -12.33 -22.07
N ASN A 218 -9.95 -12.61 -20.85
CA ASN A 218 -10.78 -11.68 -20.09
C ASN A 218 -10.03 -10.40 -19.71
N LEU A 219 -8.69 -10.43 -19.67
CA LEU A 219 -7.87 -9.23 -19.49
C LEU A 219 -7.94 -8.26 -20.69
N PHE A 220 -8.31 -8.77 -21.86
CA PHE A 220 -8.36 -8.03 -23.12
C PHE A 220 -9.80 -7.73 -23.57
N ASP A 221 -10.81 -8.19 -22.84
CA ASP A 221 -12.20 -7.94 -23.17
C ASP A 221 -12.57 -6.50 -22.86
N MET A 222 -12.93 -5.75 -23.91
CA MET A 222 -13.28 -4.33 -23.79
C MET A 222 -14.63 -4.10 -23.10
N ASN A 223 -15.47 -5.14 -23.01
CA ASN A 223 -16.75 -5.03 -22.30
C ASN A 223 -16.58 -5.06 -20.79
N THR A 224 -15.54 -5.74 -20.29
CA THR A 224 -15.26 -5.88 -18.85
C THR A 224 -14.31 -4.80 -18.36
N SER A 225 -13.24 -4.52 -19.10
CA SER A 225 -12.26 -3.50 -18.71
C SER A 225 -11.57 -2.82 -19.88
N LEU A 226 -11.54 -1.49 -19.85
CA LEU A 226 -10.80 -0.68 -20.83
C LEU A 226 -9.33 -0.44 -20.44
N TYR A 227 -8.87 -1.03 -19.33
CA TYR A 227 -7.53 -0.79 -18.81
C TYR A 227 -6.43 -1.29 -19.75
N PHE A 228 -6.55 -2.50 -20.29
CA PHE A 228 -5.52 -3.10 -21.13
C PHE A 228 -5.28 -2.36 -22.46
N PRO A 229 -6.31 -2.00 -23.26
CA PRO A 229 -6.07 -1.22 -24.48
C PRO A 229 -5.49 0.16 -24.18
N LEU A 230 -5.93 0.81 -23.10
CA LEU A 230 -5.38 2.09 -22.67
C LEU A 230 -3.93 1.96 -22.18
N TRP A 231 -3.59 0.86 -21.50
CA TRP A 231 -2.22 0.52 -21.11
C TRP A 231 -1.31 0.40 -22.34
N ILE A 232 -1.74 -0.32 -23.39
CA ILE A 232 -0.97 -0.45 -24.65
C ILE A 232 -0.71 0.94 -25.25
N ALA A 233 -1.75 1.76 -25.36
CA ALA A 233 -1.64 3.12 -25.90
C ALA A 233 -0.68 3.99 -25.07
N MET A 234 -0.79 3.96 -23.73
CA MET A 234 0.08 4.70 -22.83
C MET A 234 1.55 4.27 -22.97
N VAL A 235 1.82 2.97 -23.03
CA VAL A 235 3.17 2.43 -23.18
C VAL A 235 3.81 2.88 -24.49
N ILE A 236 3.08 2.83 -25.61
CA ILE A 236 3.57 3.26 -26.93
C ILE A 236 3.84 4.77 -26.93
N ILE A 237 2.88 5.59 -26.48
CA ILE A 237 3.01 7.05 -26.45
C ILE A 237 4.18 7.46 -25.56
N CYS A 238 4.27 6.91 -24.34
CA CYS A 238 5.35 7.22 -23.41
C CYS A 238 6.72 6.76 -23.94
N GLY A 239 6.79 5.59 -24.59
CA GLY A 239 8.00 5.10 -25.24
C GLY A 239 8.51 6.05 -26.34
N LEU A 240 7.61 6.53 -27.20
CA LEU A 240 7.93 7.51 -28.25
C LEU A 240 8.38 8.86 -27.68
N VAL A 241 7.67 9.37 -26.67
CA VAL A 241 8.03 10.62 -25.98
C VAL A 241 9.42 10.51 -25.36
N CYS A 242 9.72 9.39 -24.69
CA CYS A 242 11.03 9.12 -24.14
C CYS A 242 12.13 9.12 -25.20
N LEU A 243 11.93 8.40 -26.31
CA LEU A 243 12.93 8.29 -27.37
C LEU A 243 13.24 9.65 -28.01
N LEU A 244 12.21 10.41 -28.36
CA LEU A 244 12.37 11.72 -29.00
C LEU A 244 13.00 12.74 -28.05
N ARG A 245 12.52 12.79 -26.80
CA ARG A 245 12.94 13.80 -25.84
C ARG A 245 14.30 13.51 -25.22
N ALA A 246 14.59 12.26 -24.87
CA ALA A 246 15.92 11.88 -24.37
C ALA A 246 16.98 12.12 -25.45
N GLY A 247 16.69 11.76 -26.71
CA GLY A 247 17.59 12.00 -27.84
C GLY A 247 17.85 13.50 -28.08
N ASN A 248 16.83 14.35 -27.93
CA ASN A 248 16.99 15.79 -28.10
C ASN A 248 17.75 16.43 -26.93
N LEU A 249 17.39 16.11 -25.68
CA LEU A 249 18.03 16.67 -24.49
C LEU A 249 19.50 16.27 -24.38
N ALA A 250 19.85 15.04 -24.74
CA ALA A 250 21.22 14.55 -24.63
C ALA A 250 22.20 15.20 -25.61
N ARG A 251 21.72 15.86 -26.68
CA ARG A 251 22.57 16.59 -27.64
C ARG A 251 23.09 17.91 -27.09
N TYR A 252 22.46 18.45 -26.05
CA TYR A 252 22.83 19.74 -25.48
C TYR A 252 23.50 19.54 -24.12
N TYR A 253 24.50 20.37 -23.86
CA TYR A 253 25.11 20.45 -22.55
C TYR A 253 24.13 21.10 -21.57
N ASN A 254 23.73 20.38 -20.53
CA ASN A 254 22.96 20.94 -19.44
C ASN A 254 23.92 21.67 -18.50
N LEU A 255 23.81 23.00 -18.41
CA LEU A 255 24.51 23.72 -17.35
C LEU A 255 23.92 23.23 -16.01
N SER A 256 24.70 22.51 -15.21
CA SER A 256 24.22 22.06 -13.92
C SER A 256 23.89 23.29 -13.09
N GLU A 257 22.65 23.39 -12.57
CA GLU A 257 22.22 24.39 -11.59
C GLU A 257 23.00 24.28 -10.25
N ASP A 258 24.13 23.57 -10.21
CA ASP A 258 25.06 23.56 -9.10
C ASP A 258 25.84 24.90 -9.12
N LEU A 259 25.11 25.97 -8.78
CA LEU A 259 25.63 27.31 -8.53
C LEU A 259 26.57 27.38 -7.30
N SER A 260 26.89 26.24 -6.69
CA SER A 260 27.85 26.12 -5.58
C SER A 260 29.29 26.49 -5.97
N LEU A 261 29.61 26.49 -7.26
CA LEU A 261 30.89 26.93 -7.81
C LEU A 261 30.95 28.43 -8.12
N LEU A 262 29.83 29.15 -8.00
CA LEU A 262 29.76 30.58 -8.26
C LEU A 262 29.82 31.35 -6.92
N PRO A 263 30.52 32.49 -6.86
CA PRO A 263 30.52 33.33 -5.67
C PRO A 263 29.09 33.76 -5.32
N PRO A 264 28.75 33.89 -4.02
CA PRO A 264 27.38 34.12 -3.53
C PRO A 264 26.69 35.38 -4.10
N ASP A 265 27.46 36.29 -4.73
CA ASP A 265 26.98 37.56 -5.29
C ASP A 265 26.89 37.57 -6.84
N ALA A 266 27.12 36.44 -7.51
CA ALA A 266 27.09 36.38 -8.98
C ALA A 266 25.65 36.27 -9.52
N SER A 267 25.15 37.32 -10.16
CA SER A 267 23.87 37.28 -10.89
C SER A 267 24.06 36.64 -12.27
N LEU A 268 23.50 35.46 -12.49
CA LEU A 268 23.46 34.84 -13.83
C LEU A 268 22.27 35.36 -14.64
N ILE A 269 22.56 35.81 -15.86
CA ILE A 269 21.55 36.13 -16.87
C ILE A 269 21.58 34.99 -17.89
N LEU A 270 20.56 34.13 -17.88
CA LEU A 270 20.37 33.16 -18.96
C LEU A 270 19.71 33.90 -20.13
N MET A 271 20.44 34.02 -21.24
CA MET A 271 19.90 34.57 -22.49
C MET A 271 19.51 33.42 -23.41
N ASN A 272 18.22 33.31 -23.73
CA ASN A 272 17.75 32.32 -24.67
C ASN A 272 18.10 32.77 -26.10
N SER A 273 19.02 32.06 -26.78
CA SER A 273 19.55 32.48 -28.08
C SER A 273 18.51 32.56 -29.21
N LYS A 274 17.31 31.97 -29.02
CA LYS A 274 16.22 32.01 -30.01
C LYS A 274 15.17 33.11 -29.75
N THR A 275 15.09 33.63 -28.53
CA THR A 275 14.03 34.58 -28.15
C THR A 275 14.57 35.88 -27.56
N GLU A 276 15.89 35.99 -27.38
CA GLU A 276 16.61 37.10 -26.73
C GLU A 276 16.11 37.48 -25.33
N LYS A 277 15.17 36.71 -24.77
CA LYS A 277 14.65 36.93 -23.42
C LYS A 277 15.74 36.62 -22.41
N LYS A 278 16.09 37.65 -21.65
CA LYS A 278 17.01 37.61 -20.52
C LYS A 278 16.21 37.21 -19.28
N ALA A 279 16.44 36.01 -18.76
CA ALA A 279 15.87 35.58 -17.50
C ALA A 279 16.94 35.75 -16.40
N PHE A 280 16.64 36.59 -15.41
CA PHE A 280 17.43 36.66 -14.19
C PHE A 280 17.20 35.38 -13.40
N VAL A 281 18.25 34.56 -13.27
CA VAL A 281 18.22 33.40 -12.38
C VAL A 281 18.72 33.87 -11.03
N ALA A 282 17.79 34.18 -10.13
CA ALA A 282 18.12 34.48 -8.75
C ALA A 282 18.74 33.23 -8.10
N VAL A 283 20.03 33.33 -7.78
CA VAL A 283 20.79 32.32 -7.05
C VAL A 283 20.16 32.14 -5.67
N GLY A 284 19.60 30.97 -5.38
CA GLY A 284 19.25 30.54 -4.02
C GLY A 284 17.84 30.85 -3.49
N GLY A 285 17.12 31.85 -3.99
CA GLY A 285 15.87 32.30 -3.33
C GLY A 285 14.68 31.32 -3.37
N LYS A 286 14.29 30.85 -4.56
CA LYS A 286 13.06 30.04 -4.74
C LYS A 286 13.20 28.59 -4.24
N GLN A 287 14.35 27.95 -4.45
CA GLN A 287 14.59 26.56 -4.02
C GLN A 287 14.66 26.41 -2.49
N ILE A 288 15.15 27.43 -1.76
CA ILE A 288 15.25 27.37 -0.29
C ILE A 288 13.87 27.46 0.36
N VAL A 289 12.95 28.26 -0.19
CA VAL A 289 11.59 28.43 0.34
C VAL A 289 10.75 27.18 0.13
N GLU A 290 10.76 26.59 -1.07
CA GLU A 290 10.05 25.33 -1.36
C GLU A 290 10.57 24.18 -0.49
N ARG A 291 11.89 24.06 -0.30
CA ARG A 291 12.50 23.06 0.59
C ARG A 291 12.07 23.25 2.06
N LYS A 292 11.94 24.49 2.54
CA LYS A 292 11.50 24.78 3.92
C LYS A 292 10.03 24.45 4.15
N LEU A 293 9.15 24.73 3.17
CA LEU A 293 7.72 24.38 3.24
C LEU A 293 7.52 22.86 3.24
N ILE A 294 8.16 22.16 2.31
CA ILE A 294 8.09 20.69 2.22
C ILE A 294 8.62 20.04 3.50
N HIS A 295 9.70 20.57 4.07
CA HIS A 295 10.23 20.04 5.32
C HIS A 295 9.23 20.16 6.48
N LYS A 296 8.59 21.33 6.63
CA LYS A 296 7.56 21.54 7.66
C LYS A 296 6.40 20.57 7.47
N VAL A 297 5.94 20.36 6.22
CA VAL A 297 4.85 19.44 5.91
C VAL A 297 5.24 17.99 6.21
N VAL A 298 6.38 17.52 5.74
CA VAL A 298 6.84 16.13 5.96
C VAL A 298 7.04 15.85 7.45
N THR A 299 7.66 16.78 8.18
CA THR A 299 7.88 16.61 9.62
C THR A 299 6.56 16.68 10.40
N ALA A 300 5.63 17.57 10.03
CA ALA A 300 4.31 17.62 10.65
C ALA A 300 3.52 16.32 10.38
N LEU A 301 3.58 15.78 9.16
CA LEU A 301 2.90 14.55 8.79
C LEU A 301 3.49 13.34 9.52
N LEU A 302 4.82 13.25 9.63
CA LEU A 302 5.50 12.21 10.40
C LEU A 302 5.12 12.28 11.89
N ALA A 303 5.13 13.48 12.47
CA ALA A 303 4.75 13.70 13.86
C ALA A 303 3.28 13.35 14.11
N ALA A 304 2.37 13.74 13.21
CA ALA A 304 0.96 13.39 13.27
C ALA A 304 0.77 11.86 13.17
N PHE A 305 1.48 11.20 12.27
CA PHE A 305 1.43 9.74 12.12
C PHE A 305 1.89 9.02 13.40
N ILE A 306 3.01 9.45 14.00
CA ILE A 306 3.50 8.90 15.27
C ILE A 306 2.47 9.15 16.38
N GLY A 307 1.91 10.35 16.48
CA GLY A 307 0.89 10.70 17.47
C GLY A 307 -0.35 9.83 17.35
N ILE A 308 -0.85 9.62 16.12
CA ILE A 308 -2.00 8.74 15.84
C ILE A 308 -1.66 7.28 16.21
N ALA A 309 -0.48 6.78 15.83
CA ALA A 309 -0.09 5.41 16.14
C ALA A 309 0.03 5.17 17.65
N LEU A 310 0.54 6.13 18.42
CA LEU A 310 0.56 6.07 19.88
C LEU A 310 -0.86 6.15 20.48
N ALA A 311 -1.71 7.02 19.95
CA ALA A 311 -3.11 7.12 20.39
C ALA A 311 -3.88 5.81 20.15
N ILE A 312 -3.66 5.15 19.00
CA ILE A 312 -4.23 3.83 18.70
C ILE A 312 -3.76 2.79 19.72
N ASN A 313 -2.47 2.77 20.08
CA ASN A 313 -1.96 1.86 21.12
C ASN A 313 -2.68 2.06 22.46
N VAL A 314 -2.80 3.32 22.91
CA VAL A 314 -3.53 3.64 24.15
C VAL A 314 -4.99 3.21 24.04
N PHE A 315 -5.63 3.48 22.90
CA PHE A 315 -7.01 3.07 22.65
C PHE A 315 -7.19 1.56 22.75
N ILE A 316 -6.32 0.75 22.12
CA ILE A 316 -6.37 -0.71 22.19
C ILE A 316 -6.26 -1.21 23.63
N ILE A 317 -5.37 -0.62 24.44
CA ILE A 317 -5.22 -0.99 25.86
C ILE A 317 -6.53 -0.75 26.63
N VAL A 318 -7.19 0.39 26.40
CA VAL A 318 -8.46 0.73 27.05
C VAL A 318 -9.56 -0.25 26.66
N ILE A 319 -9.67 -0.61 25.38
CA ILE A 319 -10.70 -1.55 24.90
C ILE A 319 -10.44 -2.99 25.40
N ASN A 320 -9.18 -3.42 25.47
CA ASN A 320 -8.86 -4.73 26.03
C ASN A 320 -9.13 -4.80 27.55
N ALA A 321 -9.01 -3.68 28.26
CA ALA A 321 -9.45 -3.60 29.66
C ALA A 321 -10.98 -3.72 29.78
N SER A 322 -11.74 -3.12 28.85
CA SER A 322 -13.21 -3.20 28.87
C SER A 322 -13.75 -4.60 28.55
N SER A 323 -13.06 -5.38 27.72
CA SER A 323 -13.47 -6.73 27.34
C SER A 323 -13.17 -7.82 28.39
N THR A 324 -12.28 -7.56 29.35
CA THR A 324 -11.88 -8.54 30.39
C THR A 324 -12.76 -8.50 31.65
N GLY A 325 -13.99 -8.00 31.52
CA GLY A 325 -15.00 -7.98 32.59
C GLY A 325 -14.90 -6.80 33.55
N GLN A 326 -13.99 -5.84 33.31
CA GLN A 326 -13.99 -4.54 33.96
C GLN A 326 -14.72 -3.53 33.07
N GLU A 327 -15.87 -3.02 33.50
CA GLU A 327 -16.62 -2.03 32.73
C GLU A 327 -15.88 -0.69 32.69
N VAL A 328 -15.17 -0.43 31.60
CA VAL A 328 -14.57 0.89 31.34
C VAL A 328 -15.54 1.69 30.47
N SER A 329 -16.32 2.58 31.09
CA SER A 329 -17.21 3.49 30.36
C SER A 329 -16.48 4.77 29.95
N ILE A 330 -16.49 5.09 28.66
CA ILE A 330 -15.94 6.35 28.12
C ILE A 330 -17.12 7.28 27.82
N ARG A 331 -17.26 8.36 28.59
CA ARG A 331 -18.38 9.32 28.45
C ARG A 331 -19.77 8.66 28.49
N GLY A 332 -19.94 7.62 29.30
CA GLY A 332 -21.20 6.88 29.42
C GLY A 332 -21.43 5.82 28.34
N VAL A 333 -20.47 5.60 27.43
CA VAL A 333 -20.53 4.52 26.44
C VAL A 333 -19.57 3.40 26.84
N ILE A 334 -20.03 2.16 26.81
CA ILE A 334 -19.27 0.94 27.07
C ILE A 334 -18.89 0.35 25.70
N PRO A 335 -17.62 0.43 25.28
CA PRO A 335 -17.15 -0.26 24.10
C PRO A 335 -16.91 -1.75 24.41
N PHE A 336 -17.40 -2.64 23.55
CA PHE A 336 -17.32 -4.08 23.73
C PHE A 336 -16.95 -4.77 22.42
N ILE A 337 -16.11 -5.80 22.47
CA ILE A 337 -15.78 -6.61 21.29
C ILE A 337 -16.68 -7.84 21.31
N PHE A 338 -17.53 -7.98 20.30
CA PHE A 338 -18.46 -9.09 20.24
C PHE A 338 -17.76 -10.34 19.70
N GLN A 339 -17.65 -11.41 20.49
CA GLN A 339 -16.89 -12.62 20.13
C GLN A 339 -17.77 -13.82 19.73
N SER A 340 -19.08 -13.61 19.63
CA SER A 340 -20.07 -14.65 19.32
C SER A 340 -20.73 -14.37 17.97
N ASN A 341 -21.36 -15.38 17.37
CA ASN A 341 -22.19 -15.23 16.18
C ASN A 341 -23.69 -15.12 16.49
N THR A 342 -24.08 -15.08 17.77
CA THR A 342 -25.47 -15.15 18.24
C THR A 342 -26.35 -13.94 17.90
N MET A 343 -25.76 -12.83 17.48
CA MET A 343 -26.48 -11.60 17.15
C MET A 343 -26.37 -11.23 15.65
N GLU A 344 -25.96 -12.18 14.82
CA GLU A 344 -25.93 -11.98 13.36
C GLU A 344 -27.36 -11.85 12.81
N PRO A 345 -27.60 -10.99 11.80
CA PRO A 345 -26.63 -10.17 11.06
C PRO A 345 -26.39 -8.76 11.66
N GLU A 346 -27.10 -8.40 12.74
CA GLU A 346 -27.05 -7.04 13.30
C GLU A 346 -25.71 -6.73 13.97
N ILE A 347 -25.11 -7.71 14.65
CA ILE A 347 -23.76 -7.64 15.20
C ILE A 347 -22.99 -8.88 14.73
N MET A 348 -21.88 -8.66 14.02
CA MET A 348 -21.02 -9.75 13.52
C MET A 348 -19.90 -10.05 14.51
N VAL A 349 -19.31 -11.23 14.38
CA VAL A 349 -18.12 -11.63 15.14
C VAL A 349 -16.99 -10.59 14.95
N ASN A 350 -16.32 -10.27 16.05
CA ASN A 350 -15.26 -9.27 16.20
C ASN A 350 -15.62 -7.83 15.85
N ASP A 351 -16.91 -7.49 15.76
CA ASP A 351 -17.33 -6.09 15.67
C ASP A 351 -17.05 -5.36 17.00
N LEU A 352 -16.63 -4.09 16.89
CA LEU A 352 -16.63 -3.18 18.04
C LEU A 352 -18.03 -2.61 18.21
N THR A 353 -18.72 -3.01 19.27
CA THR A 353 -20.06 -2.54 19.62
C THR A 353 -20.01 -1.49 20.73
N TYR A 354 -20.99 -0.60 20.71
CA TYR A 354 -21.12 0.49 21.67
C TYR A 354 -22.44 0.34 22.40
N PHE A 355 -22.38 0.27 23.73
CA PHE A 355 -23.55 0.23 24.60
C PHE A 355 -23.63 1.52 25.42
N GLN A 356 -24.76 2.21 25.35
CA GLN A 356 -25.03 3.34 26.23
C GLN A 356 -25.27 2.80 27.62
N LYS A 357 -24.47 3.22 28.60
CA LYS A 357 -24.67 2.86 30.00
C LYS A 357 -26.01 3.42 30.47
N ILE A 358 -26.80 2.57 31.09
CA ILE A 358 -28.13 2.92 31.59
C ILE A 358 -28.21 2.75 33.09
N ASP A 359 -29.00 3.60 33.72
CA ASP A 359 -29.39 3.43 35.11
C ASP A 359 -30.68 2.61 35.22
N LEU A 360 -31.04 2.18 36.43
CA LEU A 360 -32.27 1.40 36.71
C LEU A 360 -33.55 2.09 36.23
N GLN A 361 -33.56 3.43 36.19
CA GLN A 361 -34.73 4.23 35.80
C GLN A 361 -34.90 4.36 34.28
N TYR A 362 -33.89 3.99 33.50
CA TYR A 362 -33.97 4.09 32.05
C TYR A 362 -34.93 3.02 31.50
N PRO A 363 -35.96 3.38 30.71
CA PRO A 363 -36.87 2.40 30.15
C PRO A 363 -36.16 1.55 29.10
N VAL A 364 -36.23 0.23 29.25
CA VAL A 364 -35.79 -0.74 28.23
C VAL A 364 -37.02 -1.15 27.44
N GLU A 365 -36.94 -1.08 26.12
CA GLU A 365 -38.05 -1.38 25.21
C GLU A 365 -37.90 -2.77 24.60
N LEU A 366 -39.01 -3.31 24.07
CA LEU A 366 -38.98 -4.55 23.28
C LEU A 366 -38.07 -4.39 22.06
N GLU A 367 -37.49 -5.50 21.60
CA GLU A 367 -36.57 -5.58 20.45
C GLU A 367 -35.22 -4.87 20.64
N GLN A 368 -34.95 -4.22 21.78
CA GLN A 368 -33.65 -3.62 22.06
C GLN A 368 -32.59 -4.71 22.35
N ILE A 369 -31.39 -4.51 21.80
CA ILE A 369 -30.22 -5.32 22.15
C ILE A 369 -29.60 -4.72 23.41
N ILE A 370 -29.33 -5.57 24.40
CA ILE A 370 -28.81 -5.14 25.69
C ILE A 370 -27.55 -5.90 26.06
N LEU A 371 -26.67 -5.23 26.82
CA LEU A 371 -25.51 -5.82 27.48
C LEU A 371 -25.89 -6.07 28.94
N PHE A 372 -25.86 -7.34 29.37
CA PHE A 372 -26.19 -7.72 30.74
C PHE A 372 -25.17 -8.72 31.29
N LYS A 373 -25.12 -8.84 32.61
CA LYS A 373 -24.23 -9.77 33.31
C LYS A 373 -25.05 -10.88 33.94
N ASP A 374 -24.73 -12.12 33.61
CA ASP A 374 -25.31 -13.31 34.24
C ASP A 374 -24.20 -14.28 34.63
N ASN A 375 -24.24 -14.80 35.87
CA ASN A 375 -23.22 -15.69 36.43
C ASN A 375 -21.77 -15.20 36.23
N ASN A 376 -21.56 -13.89 36.37
CA ASN A 376 -20.28 -13.20 36.17
C ASN A 376 -19.74 -13.17 34.73
N VAL A 377 -20.57 -13.53 33.75
CA VAL A 377 -20.28 -13.48 32.31
C VAL A 377 -21.13 -12.40 31.65
N LEU A 378 -20.56 -11.63 30.72
CA LEU A 378 -21.29 -10.63 29.96
C LEU A 378 -21.93 -11.28 28.73
N TYR A 379 -23.22 -11.03 28.55
CA TYR A 379 -24.01 -11.49 27.42
C TYR A 379 -24.60 -10.30 26.66
N VAL A 380 -24.78 -10.48 25.36
CA VAL A 380 -25.45 -9.53 24.48
C VAL A 380 -26.56 -10.27 23.76
N GLU A 381 -27.80 -9.91 24.07
CA GLU A 381 -29.02 -10.57 23.59
C GLU A 381 -30.13 -9.54 23.37
N ARG A 382 -31.17 -9.90 22.63
CA ARG A 382 -32.31 -9.03 22.32
C ARG A 382 -33.44 -9.25 23.31
N VAL A 383 -34.08 -8.18 23.73
CA VAL A 383 -35.27 -8.24 24.59
C VAL A 383 -36.47 -8.73 23.78
N ALA A 384 -36.96 -9.93 24.11
CA ALA A 384 -38.11 -10.55 23.47
C ALA A 384 -39.42 -10.23 24.19
N GLU A 385 -39.42 -10.24 25.53
CA GLU A 385 -40.63 -10.01 26.35
C GLU A 385 -40.28 -9.25 27.63
N ILE A 386 -41.20 -8.41 28.13
CA ILE A 386 -41.02 -7.62 29.35
C ILE A 386 -42.16 -7.94 30.33
N HIS A 387 -41.80 -8.46 31.50
CA HIS A 387 -42.70 -8.83 32.58
C HIS A 387 -42.34 -8.05 33.86
N GLY A 388 -42.69 -6.76 33.91
CA GLY A 388 -42.32 -5.87 35.02
C GLY A 388 -40.79 -5.73 35.12
N ASP A 389 -40.21 -6.13 36.26
CA ASP A 389 -38.76 -6.08 36.50
C ASP A 389 -37.98 -7.26 35.89
N ARG A 390 -38.68 -8.25 35.33
CA ARG A 390 -38.08 -9.41 34.66
C ARG A 390 -38.19 -9.24 33.15
N LEU A 391 -37.07 -9.33 32.47
CA LEU A 391 -37.00 -9.29 31.01
C LEU A 391 -36.63 -10.67 30.49
N VAL A 392 -37.31 -11.11 29.43
CA VAL A 392 -36.94 -12.31 28.68
C VAL A 392 -36.11 -11.87 27.50
N VAL A 393 -34.91 -12.42 27.39
CA VAL A 393 -33.96 -12.13 26.32
C VAL A 393 -33.68 -13.38 25.50
N ASP A 394 -33.31 -13.17 24.24
CA ASP A 394 -33.04 -14.24 23.28
C ASP A 394 -31.96 -13.83 22.26
N ILE A 395 -31.42 -14.82 21.56
CA ILE A 395 -30.43 -14.63 20.49
C ILE A 395 -31.10 -14.49 19.12
N ASP A 396 -30.46 -13.75 18.21
CA ASP A 396 -30.96 -13.57 16.84
C ASP A 396 -30.56 -14.74 15.91
N ASN A 397 -29.36 -15.29 16.14
CA ASN A 397 -28.80 -16.37 15.33
C ASN A 397 -28.57 -17.61 16.18
N TYR A 398 -29.31 -18.68 15.85
CA TYR A 398 -29.31 -19.92 16.60
C TYR A 398 -28.23 -20.89 16.09
N PRO A 399 -27.58 -21.65 16.99
CA PRO A 399 -26.69 -22.71 16.57
C PRO A 399 -27.40 -23.72 15.66
N PRO A 400 -26.70 -24.34 14.70
CA PRO A 400 -27.29 -25.33 13.80
C PRO A 400 -28.02 -26.42 14.58
N MET A 401 -29.21 -26.80 14.11
CA MET A 401 -30.11 -27.78 14.73
C MET A 401 -30.81 -27.34 16.03
N SER A 402 -30.68 -26.08 16.46
CA SER A 402 -31.46 -25.53 17.58
C SER A 402 -32.82 -25.01 17.09
N GLN A 403 -33.85 -25.12 17.94
CA GLN A 403 -35.16 -24.51 17.67
C GLN A 403 -35.16 -23.03 18.07
N ILE A 404 -35.93 -22.22 17.35
CA ILE A 404 -36.14 -20.80 17.70
C ILE A 404 -36.76 -20.73 19.10
N GLY A 405 -36.22 -19.86 19.95
CA GLY A 405 -36.65 -19.70 21.34
C GLY A 405 -36.01 -20.69 22.33
N ALA A 406 -35.16 -21.61 21.88
CA ALA A 406 -34.53 -22.60 22.77
C ALA A 406 -33.51 -21.98 23.74
N MET A 407 -33.04 -20.76 23.48
CA MET A 407 -31.99 -20.08 24.23
C MET A 407 -32.50 -18.89 25.06
N ARG A 408 -33.82 -18.81 25.25
CA ARG A 408 -34.44 -17.75 26.05
C ARG A 408 -33.96 -17.76 27.50
N LYS A 409 -33.60 -16.59 28.01
CA LYS A 409 -33.21 -16.39 29.42
C LYS A 409 -34.10 -15.34 30.07
N THR A 410 -34.38 -15.52 31.35
CA THR A 410 -35.06 -14.50 32.16
C THR A 410 -34.03 -13.80 33.03
N ILE A 411 -33.93 -12.49 32.88
CA ILE A 411 -32.98 -11.66 33.62
C ILE A 411 -33.70 -10.56 34.40
N LEU A 412 -33.07 -10.09 35.47
CA LEU A 412 -33.56 -8.97 36.25
C LEU A 412 -33.05 -7.65 35.65
N ARG A 413 -33.85 -6.58 35.74
CA ARG A 413 -33.50 -5.24 35.23
C ARG A 413 -32.18 -4.71 35.80
N GLU A 414 -31.83 -5.08 37.02
CA GLU A 414 -30.60 -4.70 37.71
C GLU A 414 -29.32 -5.26 37.08
N ASN A 415 -29.42 -6.36 36.34
CA ASN A 415 -28.28 -7.00 35.69
C ASN A 415 -27.96 -6.39 34.32
N ILE A 416 -28.76 -5.42 33.86
CA ILE A 416 -28.58 -4.77 32.56
C ILE A 416 -27.67 -3.55 32.72
N HIS A 417 -26.54 -3.58 32.01
CA HIS A 417 -25.49 -2.57 32.09
C HIS A 417 -25.61 -1.51 30.99
N GLY A 418 -26.13 -1.86 29.82
CA GLY A 418 -26.29 -0.91 28.73
C GLY A 418 -27.20 -1.36 27.60
N VAL A 419 -27.67 -0.39 26.83
CA VAL A 419 -28.47 -0.60 25.61
C VAL A 419 -27.59 -0.36 24.40
N TYR A 420 -27.71 -1.21 23.38
CA TYR A 420 -26.97 -1.10 22.14
C TYR A 420 -27.25 0.24 21.43
N SER A 421 -26.18 0.95 21.07
CA SER A 421 -26.24 2.23 20.37
C SER A 421 -25.69 2.15 18.95
N GLY A 422 -24.83 1.18 18.64
CA GLY A 422 -24.26 1.01 17.31
C GLY A 422 -22.98 0.16 17.29
N ARG A 423 -22.43 -0.03 16.09
CA ARG A 423 -21.23 -0.83 15.86
C ARG A 423 -20.27 -0.21 14.86
N ASN A 424 -19.01 -0.61 14.92
CA ASN A 424 -18.00 -0.31 13.91
C ASN A 424 -17.17 -1.56 13.59
N ARG A 425 -17.41 -2.12 12.40
CA ARG A 425 -16.75 -3.36 11.94
C ARG A 425 -15.26 -3.17 11.64
N TRP A 426 -14.87 -2.01 11.10
CA TRP A 426 -13.48 -1.69 10.74
C TRP A 426 -12.59 -1.46 11.96
N LEU A 427 -13.12 -0.80 12.99
CA LEU A 427 -12.41 -0.67 14.28
C LEU A 427 -12.29 -2.04 14.98
N GLY A 428 -13.32 -2.88 14.88
CA GLY A 428 -13.26 -4.27 15.32
C GLY A 428 -12.12 -5.04 14.68
N ALA A 429 -11.99 -4.99 13.35
CA ALA A 429 -10.89 -5.61 12.61
C ALA A 429 -9.50 -5.05 13.01
N LEU A 430 -9.40 -3.74 13.25
CA LEU A 430 -8.15 -3.11 13.71
C LEU A 430 -7.75 -3.60 15.10
N ILE A 431 -8.72 -3.74 16.02
CA ILE A 431 -8.46 -4.25 17.38
C ILE A 431 -8.10 -5.73 17.34
N LEU A 432 -8.81 -6.52 16.52
CA LEU A 432 -8.47 -7.93 16.28
C LEU A 432 -7.02 -8.05 15.81
N PHE A 433 -6.64 -7.27 14.79
CA PHE A 433 -5.26 -7.21 14.31
C PHE A 433 -4.28 -6.81 15.40
N ALA A 434 -4.57 -5.75 16.15
CA ALA A 434 -3.75 -5.29 17.25
C ALA A 434 -3.57 -6.33 18.37
N ASN A 435 -4.51 -7.26 18.53
CA ASN A 435 -4.42 -8.34 19.50
C ASN A 435 -3.56 -9.52 19.04
N THR A 436 -3.25 -9.62 17.75
CA THR A 436 -2.32 -10.61 17.22
C THR A 436 -0.88 -10.30 17.62
N ILE A 437 -0.02 -11.32 17.67
CA ILE A 437 1.42 -11.12 17.95
C ILE A 437 2.05 -10.15 16.95
N MET A 438 1.72 -10.29 15.66
CA MET A 438 2.24 -9.41 14.60
C MET A 438 1.75 -7.98 14.73
N GLY A 439 0.46 -7.78 15.01
CA GLY A 439 -0.10 -6.45 15.24
C GLY A 439 0.52 -5.77 16.46
N ARG A 440 0.66 -6.47 17.59
CA ARG A 440 1.35 -5.94 18.79
C ARG A 440 2.77 -5.51 18.48
N ILE A 441 3.54 -6.35 17.78
CA ILE A 441 4.90 -6.01 17.37
C ILE A 441 4.89 -4.78 16.47
N LEU A 442 4.04 -4.74 15.44
CA LEU A 442 4.00 -3.62 14.49
C LEU A 442 3.58 -2.30 15.15
N PHE A 443 2.53 -2.29 15.98
CA PHE A 443 2.05 -1.09 16.65
C PHE A 443 3.03 -0.56 17.70
N LEU A 444 3.86 -1.40 18.31
CA LEU A 444 4.92 -0.97 19.23
C LEU A 444 6.21 -0.56 18.50
N LEU A 445 6.62 -1.35 17.51
CA LEU A 445 7.91 -1.20 16.83
C LEU A 445 7.92 -0.07 15.81
N ILE A 446 6.84 0.12 15.03
CA ILE A 446 6.78 1.16 13.99
C ILE A 446 6.97 2.56 14.59
N PRO A 447 6.20 2.97 15.62
CA PRO A 447 6.39 4.30 16.23
C PRO A 447 7.77 4.47 16.84
N ALA A 448 8.30 3.42 17.50
CA ALA A 448 9.65 3.44 18.07
C ALA A 448 10.71 3.66 16.99
N ILE A 449 10.70 2.86 15.92
CA ILE A 449 11.63 3.02 14.79
C ILE A 449 11.49 4.40 14.17
N LEU A 450 10.27 4.88 13.92
CA LEU A 450 10.07 6.20 13.33
C LEU A 450 10.61 7.32 14.22
N LEU A 451 10.46 7.22 15.56
CA LEU A 451 11.04 8.18 16.50
C LEU A 451 12.57 8.13 16.50
N PHE A 452 13.16 6.94 16.60
CA PHE A 452 14.63 6.78 16.63
C PHE A 452 15.29 7.18 15.31
N TYR A 453 14.68 6.84 14.19
CA TYR A 453 15.24 7.06 12.85
C TYR A 453 14.70 8.32 12.16
N HIS A 454 13.94 9.18 12.86
CA HIS A 454 13.31 10.36 12.25
C HIS A 454 14.34 11.25 11.53
N GLU A 455 15.49 11.52 12.16
CA GLU A 455 16.55 12.32 11.55
C GLU A 455 17.11 11.68 10.28
N GLN A 456 17.31 10.37 10.32
CA GLN A 456 17.91 9.62 9.22
C GLN A 456 16.94 9.56 8.04
N ILE A 457 15.66 9.31 8.29
CA ILE A 457 14.59 9.35 7.28
C ILE A 457 14.50 10.75 6.66
N VAL A 458 14.52 11.80 7.49
CA VAL A 458 14.52 13.19 7.00
C VAL A 458 15.79 13.49 6.18
N LYS A 459 16.97 13.01 6.59
CA LYS A 459 18.22 13.15 5.83
C LYS A 459 18.17 12.40 4.49
N LEU A 460 17.56 11.22 4.45
CA LEU A 460 17.44 10.39 3.25
C LEU A 460 16.43 10.99 2.24
N LEU A 461 15.37 11.63 2.73
CA LEU A 461 14.45 12.44 1.91
C LEU A 461 15.09 13.75 1.40
N LYS A 462 16.12 14.27 2.10
CA LYS A 462 16.86 15.49 1.72
C LYS A 462 17.93 15.26 0.65
N ARG A 463 18.54 14.06 0.59
CA ARG A 463 19.53 13.65 -0.42
C ARG A 463 18.84 13.27 -1.71
#